data_AF-A0A9D2KQ87-F1
#
_entry.id   AF-A0A9D2KQ87-F1
#
_cell.length_a   1.000
_cell.length_b   1.000
_cell.length_c   1.000
_cell.angle_alpha   90.00
_cell.angle_beta   90.00
_cell.angle_gamma   90.00
#
_symmetry.space_group_name_H-M   'P 1'
#
loop_
_entity.id
_entity.type
_entity.pdbx_description
1 polymer ?
#
loop_
_entity_poly.entity_id
_entity_poly.type
_entity_poly.pdbx_seq_one_letter_code
_entity_poly.pdbx_strand_id
1 'polypeptide(L)'
;MPTSVEETSLLTIAAIARHFALPESTARYYCKRFAAHIPCVGEGRRRRYPPAALTVIACILEEMRQSRSAAQIDHLLQEKFSGAIAPALLPDASLPAAAPARPQPGPSVWIWLERQTQALEAMLPLLRQLTERLPAPLDAVEADLAELRKEVRTLRTLLEACEKNQQADTEQIRRWIGKALRGRDAS
;
A
#
# COMPACT_ATOMS: atom_id res chain seq x y z
N MET A 1 -17.23 29.49 20.72
CA MET A 1 -18.18 28.43 20.35
C MET A 1 -18.23 28.35 18.84
N PRO A 2 -17.43 27.47 18.19
CA PRO A 2 -17.47 27.34 16.74
C PRO A 2 -18.70 26.53 16.31
N THR A 3 -19.26 26.95 15.19
CA THR A 3 -20.60 26.68 14.65
C THR A 3 -20.67 25.37 13.86
N SER A 4 -21.48 24.42 14.35
CA SER A 4 -21.90 23.17 13.70
C SER A 4 -22.84 23.37 12.49
N VAL A 5 -22.35 23.89 11.35
CA VAL A 5 -23.19 24.00 10.13
C VAL A 5 -22.53 23.42 8.86
N GLU A 6 -21.44 22.67 8.94
CA GLU A 6 -20.81 22.04 7.75
C GLU A 6 -21.12 20.54 7.57
N GLU A 7 -22.12 19.99 8.27
CA GLU A 7 -22.35 18.52 8.31
C GLU A 7 -23.02 17.93 7.05
N THR A 8 -23.49 18.74 6.09
CA THR A 8 -24.12 18.27 4.83
C THR A 8 -23.64 18.97 3.57
N SER A 9 -22.69 19.91 3.68
CA SER A 9 -22.16 20.61 2.51
C SER A 9 -21.17 19.73 1.77
N LEU A 10 -21.57 19.24 0.61
CA LEU A 10 -20.75 18.48 -0.31
C LEU A 10 -19.51 19.29 -0.75
N LEU A 11 -18.34 18.93 -0.24
CA LEU A 11 -17.06 19.60 -0.48
C LEU A 11 -16.52 19.30 -1.88
N THR A 12 -15.84 20.29 -2.46
CA THR A 12 -15.07 20.13 -3.70
C THR A 12 -13.61 19.76 -3.38
N ILE A 13 -12.87 19.25 -4.36
CA ILE A 13 -11.42 18.94 -4.19
C ILE A 13 -10.64 20.19 -3.72
N ALA A 14 -11.00 21.37 -4.20
CA ALA A 14 -10.40 22.63 -3.78
C ALA A 14 -10.71 22.96 -2.31
N ALA A 15 -11.90 22.62 -1.81
CA ALA A 15 -12.24 22.78 -0.41
C ALA A 15 -11.46 21.81 0.49
N ILE A 16 -11.27 20.57 0.05
CA ILE A 16 -10.41 19.58 0.74
C ILE A 16 -8.96 20.07 0.80
N ALA A 17 -8.43 20.56 -0.32
CA ALA A 17 -7.06 21.09 -0.39
C ALA A 17 -6.84 22.26 0.58
N ARG A 18 -7.82 23.17 0.67
CA ARG A 18 -7.80 24.28 1.66
C ARG A 18 -7.89 23.78 3.09
N HIS A 19 -8.73 22.78 3.37
CA HIS A 19 -8.95 22.26 4.72
C HIS A 19 -7.67 21.64 5.31
N PHE A 20 -6.88 20.93 4.50
CA PHE A 20 -5.65 20.29 4.95
C PHE A 20 -4.38 21.08 4.62
N ALA A 21 -4.50 22.27 4.04
CA ALA A 21 -3.38 23.09 3.57
C ALA A 21 -2.40 22.35 2.63
N LEU A 22 -2.93 21.52 1.72
CA LEU A 22 -2.13 20.82 0.71
C LEU A 22 -2.29 21.41 -0.69
N PRO A 23 -1.30 21.24 -1.57
CA PRO A 23 -1.45 21.52 -2.99
C PRO A 23 -2.64 20.77 -3.59
N GLU A 24 -3.40 21.43 -4.47
CA GLU A 24 -4.58 20.84 -5.11
C GLU A 24 -4.21 19.58 -5.92
N SER A 25 -3.03 19.56 -6.54
CA SER A 25 -2.50 18.39 -7.25
C SER A 25 -2.34 17.16 -6.34
N THR A 26 -1.86 17.36 -5.10
CA THR A 26 -1.68 16.31 -4.10
C THR A 26 -3.02 15.82 -3.56
N ALA A 27 -3.93 16.73 -3.23
CA ALA A 27 -5.29 16.38 -2.80
C ALA A 27 -6.03 15.57 -3.90
N ARG A 28 -5.89 16.01 -5.16
CA ARG A 28 -6.42 15.30 -6.34
C ARG A 28 -5.79 13.93 -6.54
N TYR A 29 -4.48 13.80 -6.32
CA TYR A 29 -3.77 12.52 -6.39
C TYR A 29 -4.35 11.51 -5.38
N TYR A 30 -4.48 11.90 -4.11
CA TYR A 30 -5.02 11.02 -3.08
C TYR A 30 -6.50 10.66 -3.32
N CYS A 31 -7.32 11.63 -3.72
CA CYS A 31 -8.72 11.38 -4.06
C CYS A 31 -8.89 10.45 -5.26
N LYS A 32 -7.94 10.43 -6.20
CA LYS A 32 -7.94 9.52 -7.35
C LYS A 32 -7.41 8.14 -6.98
N ARG A 33 -6.33 8.08 -6.18
CA ARG A 33 -5.66 6.85 -5.79
C ARG A 33 -6.52 6.00 -4.85
N PHE A 34 -7.14 6.62 -3.85
CA PHE A 34 -7.96 5.96 -2.84
C PHE A 34 -9.46 6.11 -3.10
N ALA A 35 -9.86 6.26 -4.38
CA ALA A 35 -11.25 6.46 -4.78
C ALA A 35 -12.17 5.31 -4.35
N ALA A 36 -11.63 4.11 -4.11
CA ALA A 36 -12.38 2.96 -3.63
C ALA A 36 -12.84 3.09 -2.16
N HIS A 37 -12.15 3.91 -1.36
CA HIS A 37 -12.40 4.05 0.08
C HIS A 37 -12.94 5.43 0.46
N ILE A 38 -12.75 6.43 -0.41
CA ILE A 38 -13.24 7.78 -0.17
C ILE A 38 -14.68 7.88 -0.69
N PRO A 39 -15.68 8.09 0.18
CA PRO A 39 -17.06 8.26 -0.26
C PRO A 39 -17.14 9.48 -1.17
N CYS A 40 -17.79 9.33 -2.33
CA CYS A 40 -18.02 10.43 -3.25
C CYS A 40 -19.46 10.38 -3.78
N VAL A 41 -20.04 11.56 -3.97
CA VAL A 41 -21.37 11.75 -4.53
C VAL A 41 -21.21 12.41 -5.90
N GLY A 42 -21.64 11.72 -6.95
CA GLY A 42 -21.58 12.17 -8.35
C GLY A 42 -20.43 11.58 -9.18
N GLU A 43 -20.63 11.45 -10.49
CA GLU A 43 -19.65 10.89 -11.43
C GLU A 43 -18.82 11.95 -12.16
N GLY A 44 -17.59 11.59 -12.54
CA GLY A 44 -16.71 12.41 -13.40
C GLY A 44 -16.36 13.81 -12.84
N ARG A 45 -16.68 14.86 -13.60
CA ARG A 45 -16.33 16.26 -13.28
C ARG A 45 -17.19 16.88 -12.16
N ARG A 46 -18.31 16.24 -11.79
CA ARG A 46 -19.22 16.68 -10.73
C ARG A 46 -19.03 15.93 -9.40
N ARG A 47 -17.89 15.24 -9.22
CA ARG A 47 -17.55 14.57 -7.96
C ARG A 47 -17.57 15.58 -6.81
N ARG A 48 -18.41 15.31 -5.82
CA ARG A 48 -18.43 16.03 -4.55
C ARG A 48 -18.18 15.05 -3.41
N TYR A 49 -17.52 15.54 -2.38
CA TYR A 49 -17.06 14.73 -1.27
C TYR A 49 -17.88 15.11 -0.03
N PRO A 50 -18.59 14.16 0.60
CA PRO A 50 -19.22 14.40 1.89
C PRO A 50 -18.14 14.69 2.94
N PRO A 51 -18.48 15.36 4.05
CA PRO A 51 -17.54 15.65 5.13
C PRO A 51 -16.89 14.38 5.72
N ALA A 52 -17.56 13.23 5.64
CA ALA A 52 -17.00 11.92 5.99
C ALA A 52 -15.72 11.56 5.20
N ALA A 53 -15.54 12.10 3.98
CA ALA A 53 -14.33 11.93 3.18
C ALA A 53 -13.10 12.61 3.82
N LEU A 54 -13.30 13.70 4.58
CA LEU A 54 -12.21 14.39 5.26
C LEU A 54 -11.59 13.47 6.31
N THR A 55 -12.38 12.68 7.04
CA THR A 55 -11.90 11.72 8.04
C THR A 55 -10.99 10.66 7.40
N VAL A 56 -11.37 10.15 6.23
CA VAL A 56 -10.57 9.17 5.48
C VAL A 56 -9.26 9.79 4.99
N ILE A 57 -9.31 11.01 4.45
CA ILE A 57 -8.13 11.72 3.94
C ILE A 57 -7.18 12.11 5.08
N ALA A 58 -7.69 12.52 6.24
CA ALA A 58 -6.89 12.79 7.43
C ALA A 58 -6.14 11.53 7.88
N CYS A 59 -6.81 10.38 7.89
CA CYS A 59 -6.18 9.10 8.21
C CYS A 59 -5.07 8.76 7.21
N ILE A 60 -5.30 8.94 5.90
CA ILE A 60 -4.28 8.69 4.86
C ILE A 60 -3.04 9.56 5.07
N LEU A 61 -3.25 10.85 5.35
CA LEU A 61 -2.14 11.79 5.54
C LEU A 61 -1.30 11.44 6.77
N GLU A 62 -1.94 11.06 7.87
CA GLU A 62 -1.25 10.66 9.10
C GLU A 62 -0.42 9.38 8.88
N GLU A 63 -1.01 8.39 8.20
CA GLU A 63 -0.33 7.11 7.91
C GLU A 63 0.81 7.28 6.89
N MET A 64 0.68 8.19 5.92
CA MET A 64 1.77 8.56 5.02
C MET A 64 2.95 9.20 5.77
N ARG A 65 2.67 10.03 6.79
CA ARG A 65 3.73 10.65 7.62
C ARG A 65 4.46 9.62 8.49
N GLN A 66 3.78 8.55 8.88
CA GLN A 66 4.35 7.44 9.65
C GLN A 66 5.14 6.44 8.79
N SER A 67 5.49 6.81 7.54
CA SER A 67 6.34 6.02 6.62
C SER A 67 5.74 4.67 6.23
N ARG A 68 4.41 4.56 6.16
CA ARG A 68 3.73 3.38 5.59
C ARG A 68 3.67 3.46 4.07
N SER A 69 3.87 2.34 3.39
CA SER A 69 3.77 2.30 1.93
C SER A 69 2.31 2.50 1.49
N ALA A 70 2.09 3.04 0.29
CA ALA A 70 0.74 3.25 -0.23
C ALA A 70 -0.11 1.96 -0.24
N ALA A 71 0.53 0.79 -0.44
CA ALA A 71 -0.13 -0.52 -0.39
C ALA A 71 -0.55 -0.92 1.03
N GLN A 72 0.23 -0.56 2.06
CA GLN A 72 -0.15 -0.77 3.46
C GLN A 72 -1.31 0.13 3.87
N ILE A 73 -1.37 1.35 3.33
CA ILE A 73 -2.48 2.27 3.56
C ILE A 73 -3.75 1.75 2.91
N ASP A 74 -3.67 1.20 1.69
CA ASP A 74 -4.82 0.52 1.04
C ASP A 74 -5.36 -0.61 1.94
N HIS A 75 -4.49 -1.46 2.49
CA HIS A 75 -4.90 -2.55 3.40
C HIS A 75 -5.56 -2.03 4.69
N LEU A 76 -4.99 -1.00 5.32
CA LEU A 76 -5.54 -0.40 6.54
C LEU A 76 -6.87 0.30 6.28
N LEU A 77 -7.02 0.97 5.14
CA LEU A 77 -8.28 1.57 4.74
C LEU A 77 -9.33 0.49 4.47
N GLN A 78 -8.94 -0.62 3.87
CA GLN A 78 -9.81 -1.76 3.68
C GLN A 78 -10.24 -2.38 5.02
N GLU A 79 -9.34 -2.56 5.98
CA GLU A 79 -9.68 -3.04 7.33
C GLU A 79 -10.59 -2.06 8.08
N LYS A 80 -10.27 -0.76 8.07
CA LYS A 80 -10.99 0.27 8.83
C LYS A 80 -12.33 0.69 8.21
N PHE A 81 -12.45 0.63 6.87
CA PHE A 81 -13.61 1.16 6.13
C PHE A 81 -14.31 0.11 5.25
N SER A 82 -14.00 -1.19 5.37
CA SER A 82 -14.70 -2.29 4.66
C SER A 82 -16.21 -2.33 4.87
N GLY A 83 -16.75 -1.70 5.93
CA GLY A 83 -18.19 -1.56 6.18
C GLY A 83 -18.84 -0.31 5.57
N ALA A 84 -18.09 0.61 4.97
CA ALA A 84 -18.59 1.94 4.60
C ALA A 84 -19.13 2.08 3.16
N ILE A 85 -19.30 0.97 2.43
CA ILE A 85 -19.98 0.96 1.13
C ILE A 85 -21.34 0.29 1.30
N ALA A 86 -22.25 0.96 1.99
CA ALA A 86 -23.68 0.74 1.79
C ALA A 86 -24.21 1.96 1.03
N PRO A 87 -24.76 1.80 -0.19
CA PRO A 87 -25.49 2.88 -0.82
C PRO A 87 -26.70 3.20 0.06
N ALA A 88 -26.80 4.46 0.46
CA ALA A 88 -27.94 5.01 1.16
C ALA A 88 -29.23 4.74 0.37
N LEU A 89 -30.10 3.93 0.95
CA LEU A 89 -31.54 3.87 0.66
C LEU A 89 -32.23 3.49 1.97
N LEU A 90 -32.44 4.50 2.81
CA LEU A 90 -33.45 4.47 3.86
C LEU A 90 -34.62 5.33 3.38
N PRO A 91 -35.83 4.78 3.19
CA PRO A 91 -37.04 5.50 3.47
C PRO A 91 -37.39 5.31 4.96
N ASP A 92 -37.84 6.40 5.57
CA ASP A 92 -38.32 6.54 6.94
C ASP A 92 -39.08 5.32 7.47
N ALA A 93 -38.73 4.90 8.69
CA ALA A 93 -39.62 4.13 9.54
C ALA A 93 -39.53 4.67 10.97
N SER A 94 -40.53 5.47 11.32
CA SER A 94 -40.83 5.94 12.66
C SER A 94 -40.78 4.79 13.68
N LEU A 95 -40.08 5.02 14.79
CA LEU A 95 -40.06 4.15 15.97
C LEU A 95 -41.45 4.09 16.62
N PRO A 96 -41.82 2.94 17.21
CA PRO A 96 -42.32 2.97 18.57
C PRO A 96 -41.41 2.17 19.50
N ALA A 97 -41.19 2.75 20.68
CA ALA A 97 -40.47 2.14 21.78
C ALA A 97 -41.24 0.93 22.34
N ALA A 98 -40.61 -0.25 22.28
CA ALA A 98 -40.95 -1.41 23.09
C ALA A 98 -39.65 -2.10 23.53
N ALA A 99 -39.56 -2.41 24.82
CA ALA A 99 -38.41 -3.06 25.46
C ALA A 99 -38.04 -4.40 24.78
N PRO A 100 -36.75 -4.82 24.81
CA PRO A 100 -36.24 -5.85 23.91
C PRO A 100 -36.65 -7.25 24.38
N ALA A 101 -37.68 -7.81 23.77
CA ALA A 101 -37.77 -9.26 23.65
C ALA A 101 -36.60 -9.68 22.74
N ARG A 102 -35.58 -10.33 23.33
CA ARG A 102 -34.46 -10.90 22.60
C ARG A 102 -35.04 -11.79 21.49
N PRO A 103 -34.87 -11.44 20.19
CA PRO A 103 -35.42 -12.25 19.12
C PRO A 103 -34.69 -13.59 19.15
N GLN A 104 -35.39 -14.64 19.58
CA GLN A 104 -34.95 -16.01 19.35
C GLN A 104 -34.88 -16.18 17.83
N PRO A 105 -33.70 -16.49 17.25
CA PRO A 105 -33.60 -16.70 15.82
C PRO A 105 -34.58 -17.81 15.44
N GLY A 106 -35.56 -17.47 14.61
CA GLY A 106 -36.55 -18.43 14.12
C GLY A 106 -35.87 -19.55 13.30
N PRO A 107 -36.57 -20.65 13.02
CA PRO A 107 -36.03 -21.79 12.27
C PRO A 107 -35.42 -21.38 10.92
N SER A 108 -35.95 -20.33 10.28
CA SER A 108 -35.40 -19.77 9.04
C SER A 108 -34.01 -19.13 9.19
N VAL A 109 -33.71 -18.55 10.36
CA VAL A 109 -32.38 -17.98 10.65
C VAL A 109 -31.35 -19.09 10.83
N TRP A 110 -31.74 -20.21 11.44
CA TRP A 110 -30.89 -21.40 11.56
C TRP A 110 -30.54 -22.01 10.21
N ILE A 111 -31.54 -22.17 9.32
CA ILE A 111 -31.33 -22.70 7.96
C ILE A 111 -30.42 -21.76 7.14
N TRP A 112 -30.57 -20.44 7.29
CA TRP A 112 -29.69 -19.49 6.61
C TRP A 112 -28.25 -19.57 7.16
N LEU A 113 -28.09 -19.67 8.47
CA LEU A 113 -26.79 -19.81 9.12
C LEU A 113 -26.08 -21.10 8.68
N GLU A 114 -26.81 -22.21 8.59
CA GLU A 114 -26.29 -23.49 8.12
C GLU A 114 -25.86 -23.45 6.65
N ARG A 115 -26.63 -22.74 5.82
CA ARG A 115 -26.24 -22.47 4.43
C ARG A 115 -25.01 -21.55 4.33
N GLN A 116 -24.87 -20.59 5.24
CA GLN A 116 -23.68 -19.74 5.33
C GLN A 116 -22.44 -20.53 5.75
N THR A 117 -22.55 -21.42 6.75
CA THR A 117 -21.43 -22.29 7.15
C THR A 117 -21.01 -23.22 6.02
N GLN A 118 -21.96 -23.79 5.27
CA GLN A 118 -21.66 -24.63 4.12
C GLN A 118 -20.96 -23.84 2.99
N ALA A 119 -21.32 -22.58 2.77
CA ALA A 119 -20.65 -21.72 1.80
C ALA A 119 -19.20 -21.42 2.20
N LEU A 120 -18.93 -21.15 3.49
CA LEU A 120 -17.57 -20.92 3.99
C LEU A 120 -16.71 -22.19 3.90
N GLU A 121 -17.27 -23.36 4.21
CA GLU A 121 -16.58 -24.64 4.05
C GLU A 121 -16.26 -24.94 2.59
N ALA A 122 -17.17 -24.62 1.67
CA ALA A 122 -16.93 -24.76 0.23
C ALA A 122 -15.85 -23.80 -0.30
N MET A 123 -15.63 -22.65 0.35
CA MET A 123 -14.56 -21.71 0.00
C MET A 123 -13.18 -22.16 0.48
N LEU A 124 -13.09 -22.92 1.57
CA LEU A 124 -11.82 -23.40 2.12
C LEU A 124 -10.91 -24.13 1.11
N PRO A 125 -11.38 -25.09 0.30
CA PRO A 125 -10.54 -25.73 -0.70
C PRO A 125 -10.08 -24.76 -1.80
N LEU A 126 -10.91 -23.77 -2.16
CA LEU A 126 -10.53 -22.73 -3.12
C LEU A 126 -9.43 -21.83 -2.56
N LEU A 127 -9.53 -21.44 -1.29
CA LEU A 127 -8.48 -20.67 -0.61
C LEU A 127 -7.18 -21.48 -0.53
N ARG A 128 -7.25 -22.77 -0.21
CA ARG A 128 -6.08 -23.66 -0.21
C ARG A 128 -5.44 -23.76 -1.59
N GLN A 129 -6.25 -23.97 -2.62
CA GLN A 129 -5.77 -24.00 -4.00
C GLN A 129 -5.13 -22.68 -4.42
N LEU A 130 -5.69 -21.54 -3.99
CA LEU A 130 -5.03 -20.25 -4.20
C LEU A 130 -3.70 -20.19 -3.46
N THR A 131 -3.63 -20.57 -2.18
CA THR A 131 -2.36 -20.57 -1.43
C THR A 131 -1.30 -21.47 -2.04
N GLU A 132 -1.69 -22.61 -2.65
CA GLU A 132 -0.77 -23.50 -3.37
C GLU A 132 -0.32 -22.94 -4.73
N ARG A 133 -1.12 -22.06 -5.35
CA ARG A 133 -0.80 -21.42 -6.63
C ARG A 133 -0.10 -20.07 -6.48
N LEU A 134 -0.07 -19.49 -5.29
CA LEU A 134 0.73 -18.30 -5.05
C LEU A 134 2.22 -18.65 -5.25
N PRO A 135 3.00 -17.78 -5.89
CA PRO A 135 4.45 -17.94 -5.95
C PRO A 135 5.02 -18.02 -4.54
N ALA A 136 6.22 -18.61 -4.42
CA ALA A 136 6.88 -18.92 -3.15
C ALA A 136 6.70 -17.79 -2.11
N PRO A 137 6.55 -18.15 -0.81
CA PRO A 137 6.30 -17.18 0.24
C PRO A 137 7.33 -16.04 0.18
N LEU A 138 6.92 -14.83 0.57
CA LEU A 138 7.77 -13.63 0.54
C LEU A 138 9.15 -13.89 1.17
N ASP A 139 9.21 -14.73 2.20
CA ASP A 139 10.45 -15.17 2.86
C ASP A 139 11.46 -15.85 1.91
N ALA A 140 10.98 -16.66 0.97
CA ALA A 140 11.83 -17.33 -0.02
C ALA A 140 12.40 -16.30 -1.02
N VAL A 141 11.56 -15.38 -1.50
CA VAL A 141 11.99 -14.30 -2.39
C VAL A 141 12.97 -13.35 -1.66
N GLU A 142 12.75 -13.08 -0.38
CA GLU A 142 13.67 -12.29 0.45
C GLU A 142 15.01 -12.99 0.67
N ALA A 143 15.01 -14.31 0.86
CA ALA A 143 16.22 -15.12 0.95
C ALA A 143 17.03 -15.08 -0.35
N ASP A 144 16.37 -15.28 -1.50
CA ASP A 144 17.01 -15.22 -2.82
C ASP A 144 17.61 -13.82 -3.08
N LEU A 145 16.89 -12.75 -2.73
CA LEU A 145 17.40 -11.37 -2.84
C LEU A 145 18.60 -11.12 -1.91
N ALA A 146 18.60 -11.70 -0.72
CA ALA A 146 19.73 -11.60 0.20
C ALA A 146 20.97 -12.34 -0.32
N GLU A 147 20.78 -13.49 -0.95
CA GLU A 147 21.84 -14.26 -1.60
C GLU A 147 22.43 -13.49 -2.80
N LEU A 148 21.58 -13.01 -3.71
CA LEU A 148 22.03 -12.19 -4.86
C LEU A 148 22.81 -10.95 -4.42
N ARG A 149 22.39 -10.29 -3.32
CA ARG A 149 23.12 -9.15 -2.77
C ARG A 149 24.49 -9.55 -2.23
N LYS A 150 24.64 -10.74 -1.65
CA LYS A 150 25.95 -11.26 -1.21
C LYS A 150 26.83 -11.53 -2.43
N GLU A 151 26.32 -12.19 -3.46
CA GLU A 151 27.06 -12.46 -4.69
C GLU A 151 27.55 -11.18 -5.36
N VAL A 152 26.68 -10.17 -5.50
CA VAL A 152 27.06 -8.87 -6.07
C VAL A 152 28.17 -8.20 -5.26
N ARG A 153 28.13 -8.29 -3.93
CA ARG A 153 29.22 -7.77 -3.07
C ARG A 153 30.51 -8.54 -3.31
N THR A 154 30.47 -9.87 -3.35
CA THR A 154 31.63 -10.71 -3.64
C THR A 154 32.24 -10.37 -5.00
N LEU A 155 31.43 -10.27 -6.05
CA LEU A 155 31.90 -9.92 -7.39
C LEU A 155 32.56 -8.55 -7.43
N ARG A 156 32.01 -7.55 -6.73
CA ARG A 156 32.65 -6.23 -6.61
C ARG A 156 34.02 -6.32 -5.94
N THR A 157 34.14 -7.07 -4.85
CA THR A 157 35.44 -7.25 -4.18
C THR A 157 36.46 -7.96 -5.05
N LEU A 158 36.04 -8.97 -5.83
CA LEU A 158 36.90 -9.68 -6.76
C LEU A 158 37.35 -8.78 -7.92
N LEU A 159 36.44 -7.94 -8.43
CA LEU A 159 36.75 -7.00 -9.50
C LEU A 159 37.75 -5.94 -9.02
N GLU A 160 37.55 -5.36 -7.83
CA GLU A 160 38.51 -4.43 -7.23
C GLU A 160 39.88 -5.07 -6.99
N ALA A 161 39.93 -6.34 -6.56
CA ALA A 161 41.17 -7.06 -6.39
C ALA A 161 41.88 -7.31 -7.73
N CYS A 162 41.13 -7.69 -8.77
CA CYS A 162 41.63 -7.88 -10.12
C CYS A 162 42.20 -6.59 -10.70
N GLU A 163 41.47 -5.47 -10.57
CA GLU A 163 41.90 -4.16 -11.04
C GLU A 163 43.21 -3.72 -10.36
N LYS A 164 43.31 -3.88 -9.04
CA LYS A 164 44.55 -3.59 -8.30
C LYS A 164 45.72 -4.43 -8.77
N ASN A 165 45.49 -5.72 -9.03
CA ASN A 165 46.55 -6.60 -9.52
C ASN A 165 47.02 -6.18 -10.92
N GLN A 166 46.08 -5.83 -11.80
CA GLN A 166 46.40 -5.32 -13.13
C GLN A 166 47.17 -3.99 -13.09
N GLN A 167 46.79 -3.08 -12.19
CA GLN A 167 47.53 -1.84 -11.97
C GLN A 167 48.96 -2.10 -11.50
N ALA A 168 49.16 -3.03 -10.56
CA ALA A 168 50.48 -3.42 -10.09
C ALA A 168 51.35 -4.02 -11.21
N ASP A 169 50.78 -4.92 -12.01
CA ASP A 169 51.46 -5.55 -13.15
C ASP A 169 51.89 -4.51 -14.19
N THR A 170 50.98 -3.60 -14.56
CA THR A 170 51.31 -2.53 -15.52
C THR A 170 52.39 -1.58 -14.99
N GLU A 171 52.40 -1.29 -13.70
CA GLU A 171 53.44 -0.48 -13.08
C GLU A 171 54.79 -1.22 -13.04
N GLN A 172 54.78 -2.52 -12.75
CA GLN A 172 55.97 -3.37 -12.78
C GLN A 172 56.57 -3.43 -14.20
N ILE A 173 55.75 -3.59 -15.23
CA ILE A 173 56.18 -3.56 -16.64
C ILE A 173 56.79 -2.19 -16.97
N ARG A 174 56.12 -1.09 -16.59
CA ARG A 174 56.64 0.27 -16.82
C ARG A 174 58.00 0.48 -16.14
N ARG A 175 58.16 0.01 -14.90
CA ARG A 175 59.44 0.07 -14.17
C ARG A 175 60.53 -0.76 -14.86
N TRP A 176 60.20 -1.95 -15.35
CA TRP A 176 61.16 -2.81 -16.05
C TRP A 176 61.63 -2.19 -17.37
N ILE A 177 60.70 -1.69 -18.20
CA ILE A 177 61.01 -0.97 -19.44
C ILE A 177 61.89 0.25 -19.15
N GLY A 178 61.54 1.05 -18.14
CA GLY A 178 62.34 2.22 -17.76
C GLY A 178 63.77 1.88 -17.30
N LYS A 179 63.97 0.72 -16.65
CA LYS A 179 65.31 0.22 -16.30
C LYS A 179 66.07 -0.27 -17.53
N ALA A 180 65.42 -1.00 -18.44
CA ALA A 180 66.04 -1.52 -19.65
C ALA A 180 66.52 -0.41 -20.60
N LEU A 181 65.75 0.68 -20.73
CA LEU A 181 66.16 1.85 -21.53
C LEU A 181 67.40 2.53 -20.93
N ARG A 182 67.39 2.84 -19.62
CA ARG A 182 68.56 3.42 -18.94
C ARG A 182 69.80 2.54 -18.99
N GLY A 183 69.64 1.22 -18.93
CA GLY A 183 70.74 0.27 -19.06
C GLY A 183 71.36 0.24 -20.46
N ARG A 184 70.59 0.58 -21.50
CA ARG A 184 71.08 0.69 -22.88
C ARG A 184 71.79 2.01 -23.16
N ASP A 185 71.38 3.10 -22.53
CA ASP A 185 72.01 4.42 -22.72
C ASP A 185 73.36 4.56 -21.98
N ALA A 186 73.68 3.61 -21.09
CA ALA A 186 74.91 3.59 -20.28
C ALA A 186 76.00 2.62 -20.81
N SER A 187 75.76 1.93 -21.93
CA SER A 187 76.72 1.07 -22.66
C SER A 187 77.04 1.65 -24.01
#